data_AF-A0A8T4UQE1-F1
#
_entry.id   AF-A0A8T4UQE1-F1
#
_cell.length_a   1.000
_cell.length_b   1.000
_cell.length_c   1.000
_cell.angle_alpha   90.00
_cell.angle_beta   90.00
_cell.angle_gamma   90.00
#
_symmetry.space_group_name_H-M   'P 1'
#
loop_
_entity.id
_entity.type
_entity.pdbx_description
1 polymer ?
#
loop_
_entity_poly.entity_id
_entity_poly.type
_entity_poly.pdbx_seq_one_letter_code
_entity_poly.pdbx_strand_id
1 'polypeptide(L)'
;EGLLAAFDNVQLRITPVVGDLYFRNTFTLGSPSDYHNYRLAVSSDDSAEVYVNGQLVHNDTTGPHAARYWNVLNATVNSSALQSGQNVIAVRLRNNDRNEAKLDLRLLGDSYNAIKAMLIMSDGAANICNGPDDGEMDTNGWWSSCTNAQAVNETVEFACWAHQAYGIKIYSVAFGPEADPESLNRSACCDNCSNFYSGSNVSDLYAIYEQIASQILTGVVVQESQTLTPTGNVSTSALFSDSYLDVSYTYTPPSVFGTISLSVETDKFTSCSPTVSIDPNFDVVSARVTSYSGVHWTSRVDVNGINVYNLSEYSTNYTLMGDPFQLFVPPDLLVGGINDLFLDTADDPLNSTGCSLNNTLIYTALVNLSVPYGGIYSTAAGCNWTVEFEDNTTDVLAIPASASPVVTCNYTNANITYNGDDAYDAAAFALFSQLDFDDDGRLDVQFDQADLSVDSIQIDEVPSLWGPTTAEVRTWR
;
A
#
# COMPACT_ATOMS: atom_id res chain seq x y z
N GLU A 1 13.81 2.86 6.40
CA GLU A 1 14.37 2.71 5.04
C GLU A 1 13.19 2.47 4.11
N GLY A 2 13.09 3.19 2.99
CA GLY A 2 12.00 3.04 2.02
C GLY A 2 12.50 2.37 0.74
N LEU A 3 11.74 1.42 0.20
CA LEU A 3 11.99 0.84 -1.11
C LEU A 3 11.56 1.85 -2.19
N LEU A 4 12.52 2.35 -2.98
CA LEU A 4 12.25 3.38 -3.99
C LEU A 4 12.05 2.79 -5.38
N ALA A 5 12.83 1.75 -5.69
CA ALA A 5 12.69 1.00 -6.92
C ALA A 5 13.22 -0.42 -6.71
N ALA A 6 12.51 -1.40 -7.27
CA ALA A 6 12.97 -2.78 -7.36
C ALA A 6 12.77 -3.31 -8.77
N PHE A 7 13.64 -4.22 -9.16
CA PHE A 7 13.39 -5.18 -10.22
C PHE A 7 13.19 -6.56 -9.57
N ASP A 8 12.25 -6.62 -8.64
CA ASP A 8 11.87 -7.85 -7.96
C ASP A 8 10.49 -8.27 -8.49
N ASN A 9 10.29 -9.58 -8.68
CA ASN A 9 9.12 -10.27 -9.27
C ASN A 9 9.23 -10.82 -10.71
N VAL A 10 10.41 -10.85 -11.34
CA VAL A 10 10.62 -11.71 -12.51
C VAL A 10 11.98 -12.40 -12.44
N GLN A 11 12.01 -13.68 -12.04
CA GLN A 11 13.17 -14.53 -12.31
C GLN A 11 13.19 -14.85 -13.81
N LEU A 12 13.79 -13.97 -14.61
CA LEU A 12 14.03 -14.20 -16.04
C LEU A 12 15.13 -15.24 -16.20
N ARG A 13 14.75 -16.50 -16.37
CA ARG A 13 15.68 -17.56 -16.75
C ARG A 13 15.92 -17.52 -18.25
N ILE A 14 16.85 -16.67 -18.69
CA ILE A 14 17.23 -16.51 -20.09
C ILE A 14 18.21 -17.64 -20.46
N THR A 15 17.85 -18.49 -21.41
CA THR A 15 18.74 -19.52 -21.97
C THR A 15 19.80 -18.89 -22.89
N PRO A 16 20.95 -19.53 -23.09
CA PRO A 16 22.23 -18.84 -23.15
C PRO A 16 22.47 -18.14 -24.48
N VAL A 17 22.28 -16.83 -24.50
CA VAL A 17 22.84 -15.95 -25.51
C VAL A 17 23.90 -15.11 -24.84
N VAL A 18 25.15 -15.25 -25.30
CA VAL A 18 26.24 -14.33 -24.96
C VAL A 18 25.83 -12.96 -25.50
N GLY A 19 25.80 -11.94 -24.65
CA GLY A 19 25.41 -10.60 -25.05
C GLY A 19 24.90 -9.75 -23.90
N ASP A 20 24.61 -8.49 -24.25
CA ASP A 20 24.06 -7.53 -23.30
C ASP A 20 22.53 -7.59 -23.30
N LEU A 21 21.96 -7.61 -22.10
CA LEU A 21 20.54 -7.49 -21.84
C LEU A 21 20.27 -6.12 -21.22
N TYR A 22 19.19 -5.48 -21.64
CA TYR A 22 18.85 -4.12 -21.23
C TYR A 22 17.51 -4.12 -20.53
N PHE A 23 17.49 -3.64 -19.29
CA PHE A 23 16.31 -3.50 -18.46
C PHE A 23 16.06 -2.02 -18.19
N ARG A 24 14.78 -1.64 -18.07
CA ARG A 24 14.39 -0.28 -17.73
C ARG A 24 13.11 -0.33 -16.91
N ASN A 25 13.05 0.46 -15.84
CA ASN A 25 11.86 0.64 -15.03
C ASN A 25 11.73 2.13 -14.67
N THR A 26 10.52 2.55 -14.34
CA THR A 26 10.22 3.91 -13.89
C THR A 26 9.70 3.87 -12.46
N PHE A 27 10.09 4.84 -11.65
CA PHE A 27 9.61 4.98 -10.28
C PHE A 27 9.39 6.46 -9.96
N THR A 28 8.49 6.75 -9.03
CA THR A 28 8.20 8.11 -8.61
C THR A 28 8.86 8.38 -7.26
N LEU A 29 9.48 9.55 -7.12
CA LEU A 29 10.10 10.02 -5.88
C LEU A 29 9.48 11.37 -5.49
N GLY A 30 9.29 11.62 -4.19
CA GLY A 30 8.92 12.93 -3.65
C GLY A 30 10.02 13.98 -3.89
N SER A 31 10.67 14.46 -2.82
CA SER A 31 11.90 15.24 -2.97
C SER A 31 13.14 14.36 -2.77
N PRO A 32 14.17 14.46 -3.64
CA PRO A 32 15.46 13.85 -3.35
C PRO A 32 16.12 14.34 -2.05
N SER A 33 15.67 15.48 -1.51
CA SER A 33 16.12 15.99 -0.21
C SER A 33 15.50 15.28 0.98
N ASP A 34 14.43 14.50 0.78
CA ASP A 34 13.71 13.81 1.87
C ASP A 34 14.50 12.61 2.42
N TYR A 35 15.61 12.27 1.75
CA TYR A 35 16.49 11.17 2.09
C TYR A 35 17.93 11.68 2.23
N HIS A 36 18.66 11.17 3.21
CA HIS A 36 20.05 11.56 3.45
C HIS A 36 21.06 10.65 2.77
N ASN A 37 20.64 9.45 2.36
CA ASN A 37 21.46 8.48 1.65
C ASN A 37 20.61 7.67 0.66
N TYR A 38 21.22 7.32 -0.48
CA TYR A 38 20.67 6.38 -1.45
C TYR A 38 21.62 5.22 -1.63
N ARG A 39 21.08 4.00 -1.53
CA ARG A 39 21.87 2.76 -1.54
C ARG A 39 21.30 1.80 -2.57
N LEU A 40 22.19 1.23 -3.37
CA LEU A 40 21.87 0.27 -4.40
C LEU A 40 22.36 -1.12 -3.97
N ALA A 41 21.51 -2.12 -4.15
CA ALA A 41 21.90 -3.53 -4.11
C ALA A 41 21.70 -4.15 -5.50
N VAL A 42 22.66 -4.95 -5.95
CA VAL A 42 22.66 -5.57 -7.28
C VAL A 42 23.11 -7.03 -7.17
N SER A 43 22.34 -7.94 -7.75
CA SER A 43 22.71 -9.32 -8.01
C SER A 43 22.81 -9.48 -9.52
N SER A 44 23.95 -9.92 -10.06
CA SER A 44 24.11 -10.05 -11.51
C SER A 44 24.97 -11.23 -11.92
N ASP A 45 24.69 -11.80 -13.10
CA ASP A 45 25.46 -12.84 -13.78
C ASP A 45 25.50 -12.45 -15.27
N ASP A 46 26.58 -11.93 -15.83
CA ASP A 46 27.97 -11.90 -15.31
C ASP A 46 28.40 -10.58 -14.65
N SER A 47 27.81 -9.45 -15.04
CA SER A 47 28.13 -8.10 -14.50
C SER A 47 27.04 -7.11 -14.91
N ALA A 48 26.87 -6.01 -14.16
CA ALA A 48 25.83 -5.02 -14.46
C ALA A 48 26.34 -3.56 -14.42
N GLU A 49 25.87 -2.75 -15.38
CA GLU A 49 25.91 -1.29 -15.30
C GLU A 49 24.52 -0.75 -14.98
N VAL A 50 24.41 0.14 -14.01
CA VAL A 50 23.14 0.73 -13.58
C VAL A 50 23.16 2.22 -13.81
N TYR A 51 22.09 2.71 -14.43
CA TYR A 51 21.87 4.10 -14.78
C TYR A 51 20.60 4.61 -14.11
N VAL A 52 20.64 5.82 -13.58
CA VAL A 52 19.45 6.54 -13.09
C VAL A 52 19.34 7.85 -13.85
N ASN A 53 18.20 8.09 -14.49
CA ASN A 53 17.95 9.24 -15.38
C ASN A 53 19.06 9.47 -16.41
N GLY A 54 19.63 8.37 -16.94
CA GLY A 54 20.71 8.39 -17.91
C GLY A 54 22.12 8.62 -17.33
N GLN A 55 22.25 8.86 -16.02
CA GLN A 55 23.55 8.94 -15.34
C GLN A 55 23.99 7.57 -14.83
N LEU A 56 25.23 7.17 -15.11
CA LEU A 56 25.79 5.91 -14.58
C LEU A 56 26.00 6.04 -13.06
N VAL A 57 25.30 5.22 -12.28
CA VAL A 57 25.37 5.23 -10.80
C VAL A 57 26.12 4.03 -10.24
N HIS A 58 26.23 2.94 -11.01
CA HIS A 58 27.01 1.77 -10.63
C HIS A 58 27.54 1.03 -11.86
N ASN A 59 28.75 0.48 -11.76
CA ASN A 59 29.38 -0.31 -12.82
C ASN A 59 30.19 -1.44 -12.18
N ASP A 60 29.77 -2.67 -12.41
CA ASP A 60 30.52 -3.85 -11.99
C ASP A 60 31.73 -4.05 -12.92
N THR A 61 32.92 -3.87 -12.34
CA THR A 61 34.21 -3.98 -13.05
C THR A 61 34.97 -5.26 -12.67
N THR A 62 34.38 -6.15 -11.88
CA THR A 62 35.08 -7.32 -11.33
C THR A 62 35.29 -8.45 -12.34
N GLY A 63 34.73 -8.31 -13.55
CA GLY A 63 34.78 -9.32 -14.61
C GLY A 63 33.66 -10.36 -14.47
N PRO A 64 33.59 -11.36 -15.36
CA PRO A 64 32.54 -12.37 -15.32
C PRO A 64 32.47 -13.11 -13.98
N HIS A 65 31.29 -13.16 -13.38
CA HIS A 65 31.05 -13.86 -12.12
C HIS A 65 29.63 -14.41 -12.04
N ALA A 66 29.47 -15.53 -11.34
CA ALA A 66 28.16 -16.06 -11.02
C ALA A 66 27.35 -15.11 -10.12
N ALA A 67 26.03 -15.05 -10.30
CA ALA A 67 25.15 -14.29 -9.40
C ALA A 67 25.19 -14.80 -7.96
N ARG A 68 25.25 -13.86 -7.02
CA ARG A 68 25.04 -14.05 -5.58
C ARG A 68 23.98 -13.06 -5.12
N TYR A 69 23.10 -13.49 -4.24
CA TYR A 69 22.11 -12.60 -3.64
C TYR A 69 22.65 -12.04 -2.32
N TRP A 70 23.30 -10.87 -2.25
CA TRP A 70 23.59 -9.86 -3.26
C TRP A 70 25.09 -9.86 -3.67
N ASN A 71 25.42 -9.59 -4.95
CA ASN A 71 26.81 -9.41 -5.40
C ASN A 71 27.36 -8.07 -4.91
N VAL A 72 26.51 -7.05 -4.94
CA VAL A 72 26.77 -5.70 -4.46
C VAL A 72 25.70 -5.34 -3.45
N LEU A 73 26.14 -4.92 -2.25
CA LEU A 73 25.26 -4.45 -1.18
C LEU A 73 25.70 -3.05 -0.78
N ASN A 74 24.77 -2.09 -0.76
CA ASN A 74 24.98 -0.70 -0.34
C ASN A 74 25.91 0.15 -1.22
N ALA A 75 25.90 -0.03 -2.55
CA ALA A 75 26.58 0.92 -3.44
C ALA A 75 25.89 2.30 -3.35
N THR A 76 26.65 3.34 -3.02
CA THR A 76 26.10 4.70 -2.86
C THR A 76 25.65 5.28 -4.19
N VAL A 77 24.43 5.82 -4.23
CA VAL A 77 23.90 6.57 -5.36
C VAL A 77 23.87 8.05 -5.00
N ASN A 78 24.41 8.90 -5.87
CA ASN A 78 24.38 10.35 -5.64
C ASN A 78 22.95 10.88 -5.87
N SER A 79 22.44 11.68 -4.93
CA SER A 79 21.12 12.30 -5.05
C SER A 79 20.99 13.20 -6.28
N SER A 80 22.09 13.70 -6.85
CA SER A 80 22.10 14.46 -8.11
C SER A 80 21.66 13.65 -9.33
N ALA A 81 21.65 12.32 -9.25
CA ALA A 81 21.14 11.45 -10.30
C ALA A 81 19.60 11.32 -10.25
N LEU A 82 18.97 11.75 -9.16
CA LEU A 82 17.53 11.66 -8.91
C LEU A 82 16.86 13.03 -9.10
N GLN A 83 15.57 13.01 -9.43
CA GLN A 83 14.73 14.20 -9.51
C GLN A 83 13.41 13.97 -8.77
N SER A 84 12.73 15.05 -8.42
CA SER A 84 11.35 14.96 -7.94
C SER A 84 10.42 14.49 -9.05
N GLY A 85 9.44 13.68 -8.68
CA GLY A 85 8.50 13.05 -9.61
C GLY A 85 9.08 11.79 -10.27
N GLN A 86 8.79 11.60 -11.55
CA GLN A 86 9.16 10.38 -12.27
C GLN A 86 10.68 10.30 -12.52
N ASN A 87 11.26 9.16 -12.18
CA ASN A 87 12.64 8.79 -12.43
C ASN A 87 12.67 7.51 -13.28
N VAL A 88 13.77 7.31 -14.00
CA VAL A 88 14.01 6.10 -14.80
C VAL A 88 15.27 5.42 -14.29
N ILE A 89 15.18 4.15 -13.95
CA ILE A 89 16.35 3.30 -13.68
C ILE A 89 16.51 2.30 -14.82
N ALA A 90 17.73 2.17 -15.33
CA ALA A 90 18.07 1.27 -16.43
C ALA A 90 19.29 0.44 -16.08
N VAL A 91 19.31 -0.81 -16.53
CA VAL A 91 20.41 -1.74 -16.30
C VAL A 91 20.87 -2.33 -17.63
N ARG A 92 22.19 -2.34 -17.84
CA ARG A 92 22.83 -3.17 -18.86
C ARG A 92 23.49 -4.34 -18.15
N LEU A 93 22.85 -5.51 -18.23
CA LEU A 93 23.41 -6.77 -17.76
C LEU A 93 24.26 -7.36 -18.88
N ARG A 94 25.54 -7.59 -18.62
CA ARG A 94 26.43 -8.29 -19.57
C ARG A 94 26.41 -9.76 -19.21
N ASN A 95 26.02 -10.62 -20.13
CA ASN A 95 26.19 -12.06 -20.03
C ASN A 95 27.32 -12.48 -20.97
N ASN A 96 28.52 -12.67 -20.43
CA ASN A 96 29.73 -12.95 -21.20
C ASN A 96 29.93 -14.46 -21.43
N ASP A 97 29.06 -15.30 -20.87
CA ASP A 97 29.11 -16.75 -21.03
C ASP A 97 27.79 -17.36 -21.55
N ARG A 98 27.77 -18.69 -21.65
CA ARG A 98 26.62 -19.48 -22.12
C ARG A 98 25.95 -20.24 -20.98
N ASN A 99 26.06 -19.77 -19.75
CA ASN A 99 25.44 -20.40 -18.59
C ASN A 99 24.04 -19.82 -18.37
N GLU A 100 23.94 -18.73 -17.65
CA GLU A 100 22.67 -18.15 -17.19
C GLU A 100 22.84 -16.65 -16.95
N ALA A 101 21.97 -15.84 -17.54
CA ALA A 101 21.92 -14.41 -17.22
C ALA A 101 20.97 -14.19 -16.03
N LYS A 102 21.44 -13.52 -14.98
CA LYS A 102 20.63 -13.16 -13.81
C LYS A 102 20.76 -11.69 -13.49
N LEU A 103 19.66 -11.08 -13.07
CA LEU A 103 19.64 -9.74 -12.52
C LEU A 103 18.59 -9.67 -11.41
N ASP A 104 18.99 -9.09 -10.28
CA ASP A 104 18.07 -8.48 -9.32
C ASP A 104 18.68 -7.13 -8.92
N LEU A 105 17.85 -6.13 -8.68
CA LEU A 105 18.28 -4.79 -8.31
C LEU A 105 17.29 -4.14 -7.37
N ARG A 106 17.85 -3.48 -6.35
CA ARG A 106 17.10 -2.71 -5.36
C ARG A 106 17.73 -1.35 -5.10
N LEU A 107 16.94 -0.28 -5.18
CA LEU A 107 17.31 1.07 -4.76
C LEU A 107 16.55 1.45 -3.49
N LEU A 108 17.30 1.82 -2.45
CA LEU A 108 16.81 2.22 -1.14
C LEU A 108 17.13 3.69 -0.87
N GLY A 109 16.21 4.38 -0.21
CA GLY A 109 16.42 5.71 0.36
C GLY A 109 16.30 5.68 1.87
N ASP A 110 17.26 6.30 2.56
CA ASP A 110 17.19 6.51 4.01
C ASP A 110 16.51 7.84 4.32
N SER A 111 15.23 7.79 4.69
CA SER A 111 14.44 9.01 4.89
C SER A 111 14.89 9.77 6.13
N TYR A 112 14.77 11.10 6.09
CA TYR A 112 14.84 11.95 7.27
C TYR A 112 13.64 11.72 8.21
N ASN A 113 12.50 11.28 7.66
CA ASN A 113 11.21 11.21 8.32
C ASN A 113 10.80 9.81 8.81
N ALA A 114 11.68 8.81 8.80
CA ALA A 114 11.35 7.53 9.43
C ALA A 114 11.16 7.77 10.93
N ILE A 115 9.94 7.54 11.44
CA ILE A 115 9.71 7.51 12.88
C ILE A 115 10.56 6.38 13.44
N LYS A 116 11.58 6.76 14.20
CA LYS A 116 12.40 5.83 14.95
C LYS A 116 11.81 5.78 16.35
N ALA A 117 11.53 4.58 16.84
CA ALA A 117 11.10 4.37 18.20
C ALA A 117 12.12 3.50 18.93
N MET A 118 12.33 3.81 20.21
CA MET A 118 13.14 3.03 21.13
C MET A 118 12.25 2.63 22.30
N LEU A 119 12.31 1.34 22.64
CA LEU A 119 11.61 0.77 23.78
C LEU A 119 12.62 0.30 24.82
N ILE A 120 12.56 0.90 26.01
CA ILE A 120 13.45 0.61 27.13
C ILE A 120 12.65 -0.20 28.17
N MET A 121 12.96 -1.49 28.34
CA MET A 121 12.28 -2.35 29.31
C MET A 121 13.26 -2.84 30.36
N SER A 122 12.99 -2.55 31.63
CA SER A 122 13.87 -2.93 32.75
C SER A 122 13.11 -2.89 34.08
N ASP A 123 13.73 -3.33 35.17
CA ASP A 123 13.32 -2.95 36.52
C ASP A 123 13.66 -1.47 36.82
N GLY A 124 14.49 -0.81 36.02
CA GLY A 124 14.86 0.60 36.19
C GLY A 124 16.01 0.84 37.19
N ALA A 125 16.54 -0.23 37.80
CA ALA A 125 17.61 -0.15 38.80
C ALA A 125 19.01 -0.22 38.15
N ALA A 126 19.33 0.74 37.26
CA ALA A 126 20.63 0.78 36.60
C ALA A 126 21.78 0.89 37.64
N ASN A 127 22.76 0.00 37.52
CA ASN A 127 23.85 -0.15 38.49
C ASN A 127 25.23 -0.28 37.83
N ILE A 128 25.32 -0.08 36.52
CA ILE A 128 26.54 -0.11 35.71
C ILE A 128 26.53 1.12 34.81
N CYS A 129 27.62 1.89 34.83
CA CYS A 129 27.84 3.04 33.95
C CYS A 129 28.48 2.61 32.63
N ASN A 130 28.31 3.42 31.59
CA ASN A 130 29.03 3.28 30.33
C ASN A 130 30.46 3.84 30.47
N GLY A 131 31.47 3.11 30.00
CA GLY A 131 32.88 3.51 30.12
C GLY A 131 33.25 4.69 29.19
N PRO A 132 34.35 5.42 29.47
CA PRO A 132 34.82 6.46 28.58
C PRO A 132 35.51 5.85 27.34
N ASP A 133 34.90 6.03 26.18
CA ASP A 133 35.54 6.19 24.85
C ASP A 133 35.58 5.08 23.77
N ASP A 134 35.02 3.87 23.90
CA ASP A 134 35.06 2.94 22.73
C ASP A 134 33.95 1.88 22.58
N GLY A 135 32.91 1.90 23.42
CA GLY A 135 31.88 0.87 23.33
C GLY A 135 32.34 -0.52 23.80
N GLU A 136 33.50 -0.61 24.47
CA GLU A 136 33.79 -1.75 25.34
C GLU A 136 33.13 -1.52 26.71
N MET A 137 32.29 -2.48 27.14
CA MET A 137 31.80 -2.51 28.51
C MET A 137 33.00 -2.59 29.46
N ASP A 138 33.15 -1.61 30.36
CA ASP A 138 34.18 -1.62 31.40
C ASP A 138 33.87 -2.74 32.41
N THR A 139 34.32 -3.94 32.05
CA THR A 139 34.30 -5.13 32.90
C THR A 139 35.61 -5.30 33.67
N ASN A 140 36.60 -4.41 33.44
CA ASN A 140 37.98 -4.61 33.88
C ASN A 140 38.60 -3.46 34.69
N GLY A 141 37.78 -2.57 35.25
CA GLY A 141 38.09 -1.94 36.52
C GLY A 141 39.12 -0.82 36.45
N TRP A 142 38.71 0.33 35.91
CA TRP A 142 39.22 1.60 36.41
C TRP A 142 38.34 2.11 37.56
N TRP A 143 38.80 1.77 38.75
CA TRP A 143 38.17 1.95 40.05
C TRP A 143 37.53 3.33 40.31
N SER A 144 36.22 3.35 40.59
CA SER A 144 35.67 3.57 41.95
C SER A 144 34.50 4.56 42.13
N SER A 145 33.88 5.11 41.08
CA SER A 145 32.87 6.16 41.31
C SER A 145 31.59 6.07 40.48
N CYS A 146 31.23 4.94 39.89
CA CYS A 146 29.87 4.78 39.37
C CYS A 146 28.93 4.43 40.52
N THR A 147 28.23 5.44 41.04
CA THR A 147 27.10 5.21 41.95
C THR A 147 25.89 4.77 41.13
N ASN A 148 24.95 4.03 41.74
CA ASN A 148 23.68 3.69 41.07
C ASN A 148 22.96 4.94 40.54
N ALA A 149 23.07 6.08 41.25
CA ALA A 149 22.52 7.35 40.80
C ALA A 149 23.16 7.87 39.49
N GLN A 150 24.46 7.61 39.27
CA GLN A 150 25.12 7.95 38.01
C GLN A 150 24.70 7.01 36.88
N ALA A 151 24.62 5.71 37.12
CA ALA A 151 24.15 4.75 36.11
C ALA A 151 22.70 5.04 35.68
N VAL A 152 21.83 5.41 36.63
CA VAL A 152 20.47 5.88 36.34
C VAL A 152 20.48 7.16 35.50
N ASN A 153 21.30 8.14 35.87
CA ASN A 153 21.38 9.39 35.11
C ASN A 153 21.91 9.17 33.69
N GLU A 154 22.91 8.32 33.49
CA GLU A 154 23.41 7.99 32.15
C GLU A 154 22.34 7.34 31.28
N THR A 155 21.52 6.44 31.85
CA THR A 155 20.38 5.84 31.15
C THR A 155 19.42 6.93 30.63
N VAL A 156 19.09 7.91 31.48
CA VAL A 156 18.23 9.04 31.11
C VAL A 156 18.92 9.94 30.07
N GLU A 157 20.22 10.21 30.24
CA GLU A 157 20.98 11.06 29.32
C GLU A 157 21.06 10.45 27.91
N PHE A 158 21.29 9.14 27.79
CA PHE A 158 21.29 8.47 26.49
C PHE A 158 19.90 8.44 25.84
N ALA A 159 18.83 8.26 26.61
CA ALA A 159 17.47 8.36 26.11
C ALA A 159 17.16 9.77 25.58
N CYS A 160 17.54 10.80 26.34
CA CYS A 160 17.42 12.20 25.96
C CYS A 160 18.24 12.55 24.72
N TRP A 161 19.48 12.06 24.64
CA TRP A 161 20.32 12.25 23.47
C TRP A 161 19.74 11.56 22.22
N ALA A 162 19.23 10.33 22.35
CA ALA A 162 18.58 9.61 21.27
C ALA A 162 17.39 10.40 20.70
N HIS A 163 16.57 10.99 21.56
CA HIS A 163 15.48 11.86 21.15
C HIS A 163 15.97 13.15 20.49
N GLN A 164 16.88 13.88 21.15
CA GLN A 164 17.34 15.21 20.70
C GLN A 164 18.18 15.16 19.41
N ALA A 165 19.03 14.15 19.25
CA ALA A 165 19.95 14.05 18.12
C ALA A 165 19.31 13.38 16.89
N TYR A 166 18.35 12.47 17.10
CA TYR A 166 17.83 11.62 16.03
C TYR A 166 16.29 11.62 15.93
N GLY A 167 15.59 12.37 16.77
CA GLY A 167 14.13 12.41 16.79
C GLY A 167 13.48 11.10 17.22
N ILE A 168 14.22 10.25 17.95
CA ILE A 168 13.74 8.92 18.36
C ILE A 168 12.65 9.08 19.43
N LYS A 169 11.49 8.44 19.22
CA LYS A 169 10.42 8.32 20.20
C LYS A 169 10.83 7.37 21.32
N ILE A 170 10.66 7.79 22.57
CA ILE A 170 11.14 7.03 23.73
C ILE A 170 9.94 6.46 24.48
N TYR A 171 9.89 5.13 24.54
CA TYR A 171 8.96 4.37 25.35
C TYR A 171 9.72 3.64 26.45
N SER A 172 9.16 3.58 27.65
CA SER A 172 9.78 2.85 28.76
C SER A 172 8.79 2.02 29.55
N VAL A 173 9.21 0.83 29.96
CA VAL A 173 8.37 -0.15 30.66
C VAL A 173 9.11 -0.66 31.89
N ALA A 174 8.62 -0.27 33.07
CA ALA A 174 9.08 -0.81 34.35
C ALA A 174 8.42 -2.17 34.63
N PHE A 175 9.21 -3.18 35.00
CA PHE A 175 8.67 -4.49 35.39
C PHE A 175 9.37 -5.10 36.60
N GLY A 176 8.63 -5.92 37.34
CA GLY A 176 9.14 -6.66 38.48
C GLY A 176 8.82 -6.02 39.84
N PRO A 177 8.97 -6.78 40.94
CA PRO A 177 8.57 -6.37 42.28
C PRO A 177 9.47 -5.31 42.91
N GLU A 178 10.71 -5.19 42.44
CA GLU A 178 11.70 -4.21 42.91
C GLU A 178 11.94 -3.11 41.88
N ALA A 179 10.98 -2.88 40.98
CA ALA A 179 11.14 -1.89 39.95
C ALA A 179 11.31 -0.48 40.54
N ASP A 180 12.24 0.28 40.00
CA ASP A 180 12.41 1.71 40.12
C ASP A 180 11.71 2.42 38.95
N PRO A 181 10.40 2.74 39.09
CA PRO A 181 9.64 3.41 38.04
C PRO A 181 10.11 4.85 37.80
N GLU A 182 10.79 5.48 38.76
CA GLU A 182 11.21 6.88 38.63
C GLU A 182 12.27 7.04 37.54
N SER A 183 13.24 6.13 37.49
CA SER A 183 14.31 6.12 36.50
C SER A 183 13.80 5.92 35.07
N LEU A 184 12.87 4.99 34.86
CA LEU A 184 12.30 4.74 33.55
C LEU A 184 11.32 5.84 33.12
N ASN A 185 10.51 6.37 34.05
CA ASN A 185 9.65 7.51 33.76
C ASN A 185 10.46 8.74 33.31
N ARG A 186 11.58 9.04 33.98
CA ARG A 186 12.52 10.10 33.56
C ARG A 186 13.07 9.87 32.14
N SER A 187 13.30 8.62 31.75
CA SER A 187 13.77 8.27 30.40
C SER A 187 12.69 8.51 29.34
N ALA A 188 11.43 8.11 29.58
CA ALA A 188 10.32 8.42 28.68
C ALA A 188 10.04 9.93 28.57
N CYS A 189 10.15 10.66 29.68
CA CYS A 189 9.97 12.13 29.72
C CYS A 189 10.95 12.91 28.83
N CYS A 190 12.03 12.30 28.36
CA CYS A 190 12.90 12.89 27.35
C CYS A 190 12.20 13.18 26.01
N ASP A 191 11.11 12.46 25.71
CA ASP A 191 10.22 12.66 24.56
C ASP A 191 8.80 13.03 25.04
N ASN A 192 8.16 12.12 25.77
CA ASN A 192 6.83 12.32 26.34
C ASN A 192 6.67 11.45 27.59
N CYS A 193 6.42 12.08 28.74
CA CYS A 193 6.23 11.37 30.01
C CYS A 193 5.07 10.36 29.98
N SER A 194 4.08 10.54 29.10
CA SER A 194 2.97 9.60 28.93
C SER A 194 3.39 8.27 28.29
N ASN A 195 4.61 8.17 27.77
CA ASN A 195 5.17 6.93 27.20
C ASN A 195 5.86 6.04 28.26
N PHE A 196 5.66 6.35 29.54
CA PHE A 196 6.05 5.50 30.66
C PHE A 196 4.93 4.51 31.02
N TYR A 197 5.30 3.25 31.14
CA TYR A 197 4.41 2.16 31.52
C TYR A 197 5.02 1.34 32.66
N SER A 198 4.17 0.67 33.42
CA SER A 198 4.60 -0.27 34.46
C SER A 198 3.69 -1.49 34.47
N GLY A 199 4.28 -2.69 34.44
CA GLY A 199 3.54 -3.95 34.47
C GLY A 199 4.03 -4.86 35.59
N SER A 200 3.08 -5.50 36.28
CA SER A 200 3.38 -6.37 37.43
C SER A 200 3.36 -7.86 37.08
N ASN A 201 2.77 -8.21 35.93
CA ASN A 201 2.57 -9.58 35.48
C ASN A 201 2.57 -9.66 33.94
N VAL A 202 2.55 -10.89 33.41
CA VAL A 202 2.62 -11.15 31.95
C VAL A 202 1.45 -10.53 31.19
N SER A 203 0.24 -10.55 31.75
CA SER A 203 -0.94 -9.98 31.11
C SER A 203 -0.85 -8.45 31.00
N ASP A 204 -0.37 -7.77 32.05
CA ASP A 204 -0.14 -6.33 32.03
C ASP A 204 0.89 -5.97 30.95
N LEU A 205 2.01 -6.72 30.90
CA LEU A 205 3.07 -6.48 29.93
C LEU A 205 2.59 -6.70 28.49
N TYR A 206 1.79 -7.73 28.24
CA TYR A 206 1.19 -7.97 26.93
C TYR A 206 0.36 -6.77 26.45
N ALA A 207 -0.54 -6.26 27.31
CA ALA A 207 -1.37 -5.10 26.98
C ALA A 207 -0.54 -3.82 26.74
N ILE A 208 0.53 -3.63 27.52
CA ILE A 208 1.47 -2.51 27.35
C ILE A 208 2.17 -2.60 25.99
N TYR A 209 2.67 -3.78 25.60
CA TYR A 209 3.31 -3.96 24.30
C TYR A 209 2.35 -3.75 23.14
N GLU A 210 1.12 -4.23 23.25
CA GLU A 210 0.06 -4.01 22.25
C GLU A 210 -0.22 -2.51 22.08
N GLN A 211 -0.33 -1.76 23.19
CA GLN A 211 -0.53 -0.31 23.16
C GLN A 211 0.67 0.43 22.54
N ILE A 212 1.91 0.10 22.94
CA ILE A 212 3.11 0.74 22.40
C ILE A 212 3.25 0.45 20.90
N ALA A 213 3.04 -0.81 20.49
CA ALA A 213 3.07 -1.19 19.08
C ALA A 213 2.01 -0.43 18.27
N SER A 214 0.78 -0.34 18.79
CA SER A 214 -0.29 0.44 18.17
C SER A 214 0.07 1.93 18.05
N GLN A 215 0.67 2.53 19.08
CA GLN A 215 1.11 3.92 19.06
C GLN A 215 2.26 4.20 18.09
N ILE A 216 3.22 3.28 17.99
CA ILE A 216 4.31 3.38 17.01
C ILE A 216 3.74 3.26 15.60
N LEU A 217 2.85 2.30 15.36
CA LEU A 217 2.22 2.08 14.05
C LEU A 217 1.29 3.22 13.65
N THR A 218 0.43 3.71 14.55
CA THR A 218 -0.40 4.90 14.30
C THR A 218 0.45 6.14 14.11
N GLY A 219 1.53 6.36 14.86
CA GLY A 219 2.47 7.44 14.58
C GLY A 219 3.04 7.36 13.16
N VAL A 220 3.42 6.16 12.71
CA VAL A 220 3.98 5.89 11.37
C VAL A 220 2.93 6.06 10.28
N VAL A 221 1.68 5.66 10.53
CA VAL A 221 0.56 5.71 9.56
C VAL A 221 -0.11 7.10 9.50
N VAL A 222 -0.16 7.84 10.61
CA VAL A 222 -0.79 9.17 10.71
C VAL A 222 0.06 10.29 10.08
N GLN A 223 1.33 10.02 9.73
CA GLN A 223 2.12 10.93 8.88
C GLN A 223 1.71 10.92 7.41
N GLU A 224 0.73 10.11 7.01
CA GLU A 224 0.01 10.33 5.74
C GLU A 224 -1.13 11.36 5.85
N SER A 225 -1.22 12.12 6.95
CA SER A 225 -1.98 13.36 6.93
C SER A 225 -1.22 14.41 6.10
N GLN A 226 -1.72 14.70 4.89
CA GLN A 226 -1.22 15.79 4.07
C GLN A 226 -1.42 17.13 4.82
N THR A 227 -0.41 17.55 5.56
CA THR A 227 -0.43 18.85 6.25
C THR A 227 -0.08 19.94 5.24
N LEU A 228 -1.09 20.67 4.79
CA LEU A 228 -0.87 21.91 4.03
C LEU A 228 -0.25 22.95 4.98
N THR A 229 1.02 23.27 4.77
CA THR A 229 1.68 24.39 5.46
C THR A 229 1.63 25.61 4.55
N PRO A 230 0.65 26.50 4.68
CA PRO A 230 0.56 27.66 3.80
C PRO A 230 1.77 28.58 4.00
N THR A 231 2.50 28.86 2.91
CA THR A 231 3.59 29.85 2.91
C THR A 231 3.05 31.23 2.53
N GLY A 232 3.08 32.20 3.46
CA GLY A 232 2.66 33.58 3.22
C GLY A 232 1.98 34.24 4.44
N ASN A 233 1.55 35.50 4.31
CA ASN A 233 0.68 36.13 5.31
C ASN A 233 -0.72 35.52 5.21
N VAL A 234 -0.98 34.47 5.99
CA VAL A 234 -2.33 33.92 6.16
C VAL A 234 -3.08 34.83 7.13
N SER A 235 -4.01 35.63 6.61
CA SER A 235 -4.98 36.33 7.44
C SER A 235 -6.13 35.39 7.77
N THR A 236 -6.46 35.25 9.05
CA THR A 236 -7.67 34.54 9.49
C THR A 236 -8.91 35.13 8.81
N SER A 237 -9.60 34.33 8.02
CA SER A 237 -10.92 34.66 7.44
C SER A 237 -12.01 33.92 8.21
N ALA A 238 -13.22 34.49 8.26
CA ALA A 238 -14.40 33.73 8.65
C ALA A 238 -14.79 32.81 7.49
N LEU A 239 -15.05 31.54 7.77
CA LEU A 239 -15.68 30.62 6.83
C LEU A 239 -17.19 30.90 6.85
N PHE A 240 -17.78 31.10 5.68
CA PHE A 240 -19.22 31.21 5.50
C PHE A 240 -19.79 29.82 5.15
N SER A 241 -21.11 29.66 5.24
CA SER A 241 -21.78 28.38 4.95
C SER A 241 -21.60 27.87 3.52
N ASP A 242 -21.12 28.71 2.61
CA ASP A 242 -20.81 28.38 1.21
C ASP A 242 -19.29 28.27 0.94
N SER A 243 -18.46 28.32 1.97
CA SER A 243 -17.00 28.16 1.85
C SER A 243 -16.63 26.68 1.73
N TYR A 244 -15.83 26.33 0.74
CA TYR A 244 -15.29 24.98 0.55
C TYR A 244 -13.81 25.02 0.18
N LEU A 245 -13.10 23.92 0.47
CA LEU A 245 -11.75 23.68 0.00
C LEU A 245 -11.81 22.86 -1.29
N ASP A 246 -11.35 23.42 -2.39
CA ASP A 246 -11.17 22.69 -3.64
C ASP A 246 -9.72 22.18 -3.73
N VAL A 247 -9.56 20.86 -3.77
CA VAL A 247 -8.26 20.20 -3.90
C VAL A 247 -8.28 19.35 -5.17
N SER A 248 -7.58 19.84 -6.21
CA SER A 248 -7.35 19.06 -7.43
C SER A 248 -6.13 18.16 -7.24
N TYR A 249 -6.34 16.85 -7.23
CA TYR A 249 -5.26 15.85 -7.23
C TYR A 249 -5.51 14.75 -8.27
N THR A 250 -4.45 14.14 -8.78
CA THR A 250 -4.54 13.03 -9.74
C THR A 250 -4.19 11.73 -9.02
N TYR A 251 -5.21 10.98 -8.60
CA TYR A 251 -5.02 9.62 -8.10
C TYR A 251 -4.85 8.66 -9.27
N THR A 252 -3.77 7.89 -9.27
CA THR A 252 -3.60 6.75 -10.18
C THR A 252 -3.53 5.51 -9.31
N PRO A 253 -4.61 4.73 -9.16
CA PRO A 253 -4.53 3.49 -8.41
C PRO A 253 -3.47 2.59 -9.05
N PRO A 254 -2.70 1.82 -8.25
CA PRO A 254 -1.75 0.87 -8.79
C PRO A 254 -2.50 -0.13 -9.69
N SER A 255 -2.13 -0.24 -10.96
CA SER A 255 -2.74 -1.24 -11.85
C SER A 255 -2.21 -2.62 -11.46
N VAL A 256 -3.08 -3.47 -10.92
CA VAL A 256 -2.77 -4.87 -10.68
C VAL A 256 -3.12 -5.66 -11.95
N PHE A 257 -2.16 -6.41 -12.48
CA PHE A 257 -2.39 -7.22 -13.68
C PHE A 257 -3.57 -8.18 -13.48
N GLY A 258 -4.44 -8.27 -14.48
CA GLY A 258 -5.65 -9.10 -14.41
C GLY A 258 -6.81 -8.48 -13.63
N THR A 259 -6.70 -7.22 -13.20
CA THR A 259 -7.79 -6.51 -12.52
C THR A 259 -8.28 -5.29 -13.29
N ILE A 260 -9.55 -4.93 -13.12
CA ILE A 260 -10.11 -3.64 -13.54
C ILE A 260 -10.47 -2.80 -12.32
N SER A 261 -10.39 -1.48 -12.47
CA SER A 261 -10.80 -0.53 -11.43
C SER A 261 -12.23 -0.07 -11.69
N LEU A 262 -13.13 -0.30 -10.74
CA LEU A 262 -14.52 0.16 -10.77
C LEU A 262 -14.76 1.20 -9.69
N SER A 263 -15.45 2.29 -10.02
CA SER A 263 -15.91 3.27 -9.03
C SER A 263 -17.40 3.06 -8.78
N VAL A 264 -17.74 2.69 -7.54
CA VAL A 264 -19.10 2.39 -7.11
C VAL A 264 -19.59 3.51 -6.19
N GLU A 265 -20.77 4.05 -6.46
CA GLU A 265 -21.51 4.93 -5.55
C GLU A 265 -22.71 4.14 -5.01
N THR A 266 -22.82 4.03 -3.69
CA THR A 266 -23.94 3.31 -3.08
C THR A 266 -25.22 4.13 -3.15
N ASP A 267 -26.35 3.46 -2.97
CA ASP A 267 -27.62 4.12 -2.67
C ASP A 267 -27.50 5.13 -1.53
N LYS A 268 -28.38 6.14 -1.59
CA LYS A 268 -28.45 7.18 -0.57
C LYS A 268 -28.89 6.56 0.76
N PHE A 269 -28.15 6.87 1.82
CA PHE A 269 -28.39 6.31 3.15
C PHE A 269 -29.73 6.79 3.73
N THR A 270 -30.55 5.86 4.19
CA THR A 270 -31.85 6.16 4.80
C THR A 270 -31.79 6.36 6.31
N SER A 271 -30.60 6.22 6.92
CA SER A 271 -30.39 6.38 8.36
C SER A 271 -28.97 6.83 8.67
N CYS A 272 -28.73 7.19 9.93
CA CYS A 272 -27.40 7.55 10.45
C CYS A 272 -26.52 6.34 10.74
N SER A 273 -27.10 5.13 10.71
CA SER A 273 -26.39 3.86 10.88
C SER A 273 -26.68 2.92 9.71
N PRO A 274 -26.33 3.29 8.46
CA PRO A 274 -26.63 2.46 7.31
C PRO A 274 -25.69 1.25 7.27
N THR A 275 -26.15 0.21 6.58
CA THR A 275 -25.31 -0.93 6.22
C THR A 275 -25.09 -0.91 4.71
N VAL A 276 -23.86 -1.21 4.30
CA VAL A 276 -23.47 -1.31 2.89
C VAL A 276 -22.91 -2.70 2.65
N SER A 277 -23.45 -3.39 1.64
CA SER A 277 -22.88 -4.65 1.17
C SER A 277 -21.85 -4.35 0.08
N ILE A 278 -20.63 -4.84 0.25
CA ILE A 278 -19.57 -4.82 -0.75
C ILE A 278 -19.38 -6.25 -1.27
N ASP A 279 -19.21 -6.43 -2.57
CA ASP A 279 -18.98 -7.77 -3.13
C ASP A 279 -17.70 -8.39 -2.53
N PRO A 280 -17.72 -9.66 -2.09
CA PRO A 280 -16.54 -10.32 -1.55
C PRO A 280 -15.34 -10.44 -2.51
N ASN A 281 -15.58 -10.34 -3.82
CA ASN A 281 -14.54 -10.38 -4.85
C ASN A 281 -13.90 -9.01 -5.10
N PHE A 282 -14.38 -7.95 -4.44
CA PHE A 282 -13.84 -6.61 -4.58
C PHE A 282 -12.70 -6.37 -3.60
N ASP A 283 -11.56 -5.93 -4.13
CA ASP A 283 -10.46 -5.39 -3.34
C ASP A 283 -10.56 -3.85 -3.32
N VAL A 284 -11.06 -3.29 -2.22
CA VAL A 284 -11.28 -1.84 -2.12
C VAL A 284 -9.95 -1.13 -1.97
N VAL A 285 -9.64 -0.19 -2.87
CA VAL A 285 -8.38 0.55 -2.90
C VAL A 285 -8.53 2.03 -2.54
N SER A 286 -9.76 2.54 -2.52
CA SER A 286 -10.06 3.91 -2.10
C SER A 286 -11.52 3.98 -1.68
N ALA A 287 -11.83 4.69 -0.60
CA ALA A 287 -13.21 4.93 -0.21
C ALA A 287 -13.38 6.33 0.39
N ARG A 288 -14.57 6.91 0.21
CA ARG A 288 -14.99 8.14 0.84
C ARG A 288 -16.48 8.12 1.13
N VAL A 289 -16.86 8.74 2.23
CA VAL A 289 -18.26 9.02 2.54
C VAL A 289 -18.54 10.47 2.17
N THR A 290 -19.59 10.69 1.38
CA THR A 290 -20.09 12.02 1.08
C THR A 290 -21.26 12.32 2.01
N SER A 291 -21.12 13.37 2.80
CA SER A 291 -22.12 13.85 3.74
C SER A 291 -22.78 15.15 3.24
N TYR A 292 -24.10 15.18 3.17
CA TYR A 292 -24.85 16.39 2.79
C TYR A 292 -25.41 17.08 4.05
N SER A 293 -24.51 17.51 4.92
CA SER A 293 -24.75 18.11 6.26
C SER A 293 -25.62 19.37 6.27
N GLY A 294 -25.73 20.07 5.13
CA GLY A 294 -26.56 21.26 4.98
C GLY A 294 -26.00 22.47 5.72
N VAL A 295 -26.69 22.94 6.77
CA VAL A 295 -26.25 24.06 7.61
C VAL A 295 -25.43 23.61 8.83
N HIS A 296 -25.25 22.30 8.99
CA HIS A 296 -24.52 21.68 10.08
C HIS A 296 -23.14 21.21 9.59
N TRP A 297 -22.34 20.65 10.50
CA TRP A 297 -21.05 20.07 10.17
C TRP A 297 -21.08 18.57 10.33
N THR A 298 -20.53 17.82 9.39
CA THR A 298 -20.22 16.40 9.55
C THR A 298 -19.24 16.25 10.70
N SER A 299 -19.73 15.70 11.81
CA SER A 299 -19.06 15.71 13.09
C SER A 299 -18.30 14.41 13.34
N ARG A 300 -18.87 13.29 12.90
CA ARG A 300 -18.33 11.96 13.17
C ARG A 300 -18.65 10.98 12.06
N VAL A 301 -17.68 10.15 11.72
CA VAL A 301 -17.86 8.97 10.87
C VAL A 301 -17.20 7.78 11.55
N ASP A 302 -17.95 6.69 11.69
CA ASP A 302 -17.41 5.40 12.11
C ASP A 302 -17.70 4.35 11.02
N VAL A 303 -16.78 3.39 10.88
CA VAL A 303 -16.91 2.24 9.98
C VAL A 303 -16.58 0.99 10.78
N ASN A 304 -17.48 0.02 10.77
CA ASN A 304 -17.36 -1.25 11.51
C ASN A 304 -16.99 -1.05 13.00
N GLY A 305 -17.55 0.00 13.61
CA GLY A 305 -17.30 0.37 15.01
C GLY A 305 -15.99 1.11 15.28
N ILE A 306 -15.17 1.35 14.25
CA ILE A 306 -13.92 2.11 14.34
C ILE A 306 -14.19 3.56 13.96
N ASN A 307 -13.79 4.49 14.83
CA ASN A 307 -13.91 5.91 14.55
C ASN A 307 -12.91 6.31 13.44
N VAL A 308 -13.43 6.71 12.29
CA VAL A 308 -12.65 7.16 11.13
C VAL A 308 -12.39 8.66 11.20
N TYR A 309 -13.39 9.40 11.69
CA TYR A 309 -13.33 10.84 11.77
C TYR A 309 -14.11 11.37 12.97
N ASN A 310 -13.55 12.39 13.62
CA ASN A 310 -14.19 13.14 14.69
C ASN A 310 -13.73 14.62 14.66
N LEU A 311 -14.63 15.52 14.26
CA LEU A 311 -14.33 16.95 14.13
C LEU A 311 -13.91 17.59 15.47
N SER A 312 -14.43 17.09 16.59
CA SER A 312 -14.14 17.61 17.93
C SER A 312 -12.68 17.44 18.38
N GLU A 313 -11.93 16.54 17.72
CA GLU A 313 -10.50 16.34 17.98
C GLU A 313 -9.64 17.50 17.46
N TYR A 314 -10.15 18.23 16.46
CA TYR A 314 -9.44 19.35 15.84
C TYR A 314 -9.83 20.70 16.46
N SER A 315 -11.10 20.90 16.79
CA SER A 315 -11.60 22.13 17.38
C SER A 315 -12.95 21.93 18.06
N THR A 316 -13.19 22.62 19.17
CA THR A 316 -14.53 22.70 19.76
C THR A 316 -15.42 23.75 19.11
N ASN A 317 -14.88 24.58 18.21
CA ASN A 317 -15.62 25.58 17.46
C ASN A 317 -15.64 25.20 15.97
N TYR A 318 -16.70 24.54 15.54
CA TYR A 318 -16.84 24.01 14.18
C TYR A 318 -16.92 25.11 13.11
N THR A 319 -17.39 26.31 13.48
CA THR A 319 -17.44 27.46 12.55
C THR A 319 -16.06 27.89 12.04
N LEU A 320 -14.99 27.57 12.77
CA LEU A 320 -13.62 27.85 12.35
C LEU A 320 -13.04 26.77 11.41
N MET A 321 -13.63 25.59 11.42
CA MET A 321 -13.13 24.42 10.67
C MET A 321 -13.77 24.29 9.30
N GLY A 322 -15.04 24.69 9.16
CA GLY A 322 -15.82 24.42 7.95
C GLY A 322 -16.26 22.95 7.89
N ASP A 323 -17.19 22.64 6.99
CA ASP A 323 -17.78 21.31 6.88
C ASP A 323 -17.00 20.40 5.93
N PRO A 324 -16.45 19.26 6.40
CA PRO A 324 -15.86 18.26 5.53
C PRO A 324 -16.96 17.36 4.94
N PHE A 325 -17.64 17.87 3.90
CA PHE A 325 -18.73 17.14 3.23
C PHE A 325 -18.25 15.85 2.51
N GLN A 326 -16.94 15.67 2.32
CA GLN A 326 -16.33 14.43 1.85
C GLN A 326 -15.23 14.00 2.81
N LEU A 327 -15.36 12.79 3.34
CA LEU A 327 -14.43 12.21 4.29
C LEU A 327 -13.85 10.91 3.73
N PHE A 328 -12.53 10.80 3.76
CA PHE A 328 -11.84 9.58 3.37
C PHE A 328 -12.14 8.45 4.37
N VAL A 329 -12.37 7.26 3.84
CA VAL A 329 -12.49 6.03 4.62
C VAL A 329 -11.31 5.14 4.27
N PRO A 330 -10.49 4.74 5.26
CA PRO A 330 -9.42 3.77 5.05
C PRO A 330 -9.97 2.48 4.42
N PRO A 331 -9.45 2.05 3.24
CA PRO A 331 -10.00 0.89 2.53
C PRO A 331 -9.90 -0.42 3.32
N ASP A 332 -8.90 -0.56 4.18
CA ASP A 332 -8.68 -1.72 5.06
C ASP A 332 -9.76 -1.90 6.14
N LEU A 333 -10.56 -0.86 6.39
CA LEU A 333 -11.72 -0.95 7.28
C LEU A 333 -12.96 -1.50 6.59
N LEU A 334 -12.98 -1.54 5.26
CA LEU A 334 -14.08 -2.07 4.46
C LEU A 334 -13.79 -3.53 4.11
N VAL A 335 -14.74 -4.41 4.40
CA VAL A 335 -14.62 -5.84 4.14
C VAL A 335 -15.61 -6.28 3.07
N GLY A 336 -15.28 -7.37 2.37
CA GLY A 336 -16.26 -8.10 1.56
C GLY A 336 -17.45 -8.56 2.40
N GLY A 337 -18.66 -8.21 1.98
CA GLY A 337 -19.90 -8.41 2.71
C GLY A 337 -20.44 -7.14 3.36
N ILE A 338 -21.11 -7.30 4.51
CA ILE A 338 -21.84 -6.21 5.18
C ILE A 338 -20.86 -5.35 5.99
N ASN A 339 -20.90 -4.05 5.75
CA ASN A 339 -20.18 -3.02 6.50
C ASN A 339 -21.17 -2.11 7.22
N ASP A 340 -20.97 -1.91 8.50
CA ASP A 340 -21.74 -0.98 9.33
C ASP A 340 -21.09 0.41 9.26
N LEU A 341 -21.84 1.44 8.85
CA LEU A 341 -21.37 2.81 8.93
C LEU A 341 -22.16 3.55 10.01
N PHE A 342 -21.55 4.57 10.61
CA PHE A 342 -22.22 5.56 11.43
C PHE A 342 -21.81 6.94 10.97
N LEU A 343 -22.78 7.85 10.82
CA LEU A 343 -22.54 9.24 10.50
C LEU A 343 -23.32 10.14 11.45
N ASP A 344 -22.69 11.21 11.90
CA ASP A 344 -23.33 12.25 12.67
C ASP A 344 -23.00 13.64 12.09
N THR A 345 -23.93 14.56 12.25
CA THR A 345 -23.79 15.99 12.03
C THR A 345 -24.01 16.70 13.35
N ALA A 346 -23.33 17.83 13.56
CA ALA A 346 -23.46 18.60 14.79
C ALA A 346 -23.13 20.08 14.56
N ASP A 347 -23.60 20.94 15.46
CA ASP A 347 -23.25 22.38 15.46
C ASP A 347 -22.05 22.67 16.37
N ASP A 348 -21.83 21.82 17.38
CA ASP A 348 -20.70 21.84 18.30
C ASP A 348 -20.51 20.44 18.93
N PRO A 349 -19.42 20.18 19.69
CA PRO A 349 -19.17 18.85 20.27
C PRO A 349 -20.24 18.32 21.22
N LEU A 350 -21.14 19.16 21.73
CA LEU A 350 -22.20 18.80 22.67
C LEU A 350 -23.58 18.79 22.02
N ASN A 351 -23.72 19.27 20.78
CA ASN A 351 -24.99 19.44 20.09
C ASN A 351 -25.02 18.68 18.75
N SER A 352 -25.26 17.37 18.82
CA SER A 352 -25.55 16.53 17.65
C SER A 352 -26.92 16.88 17.06
N THR A 353 -26.95 16.96 15.73
CA THR A 353 -28.12 17.27 14.91
C THR A 353 -28.61 16.06 14.10
N GLY A 354 -28.00 14.89 14.29
CA GLY A 354 -28.38 13.65 13.62
C GLY A 354 -27.54 13.41 12.38
N CYS A 355 -28.13 13.17 11.21
CA CYS A 355 -27.37 13.01 9.98
C CYS A 355 -28.24 13.39 8.78
N SER A 356 -27.60 13.57 7.63
CA SER A 356 -28.31 13.73 6.37
C SER A 356 -28.72 12.38 5.76
N LEU A 357 -29.95 12.31 5.25
CA LEU A 357 -30.52 11.13 4.58
C LEU A 357 -30.12 11.03 3.10
N ASN A 358 -29.19 11.87 2.66
CA ASN A 358 -28.68 11.86 1.28
C ASN A 358 -27.22 11.42 1.23
N ASN A 359 -26.65 10.97 2.34
CA ASN A 359 -25.27 10.52 2.40
C ASN A 359 -25.04 9.30 1.51
N THR A 360 -23.82 9.09 1.05
CA THR A 360 -23.45 7.90 0.24
C THR A 360 -22.00 7.51 0.50
N LEU A 361 -21.69 6.22 0.34
CA LEU A 361 -20.32 5.73 0.24
C LEU A 361 -19.94 5.65 -1.24
N ILE A 362 -18.81 6.24 -1.58
CA ILE A 362 -18.20 6.10 -2.90
C ILE A 362 -16.87 5.39 -2.70
N TYR A 363 -16.69 4.26 -3.36
CA TYR A 363 -15.45 3.50 -3.28
C TYR A 363 -14.96 3.07 -4.66
N THR A 364 -13.66 2.85 -4.75
CA THR A 364 -13.01 2.28 -5.92
C THR A 364 -12.53 0.88 -5.55
N ALA A 365 -13.00 -0.11 -6.28
CA ALA A 365 -12.65 -1.51 -6.11
C ALA A 365 -11.84 -2.02 -7.30
N LEU A 366 -10.88 -2.90 -7.02
CA LEU A 366 -10.23 -3.73 -8.03
C LEU A 366 -10.99 -5.05 -8.12
N VAL A 367 -11.43 -5.39 -9.32
CA VAL A 367 -12.11 -6.66 -9.62
C VAL A 367 -11.18 -7.51 -10.46
N ASN A 368 -10.93 -8.74 -10.00
CA ASN A 368 -10.12 -9.70 -10.74
C ASN A 368 -10.93 -10.27 -11.91
N LEU A 369 -10.45 -10.06 -13.13
CA LEU A 369 -11.04 -10.59 -14.38
C LEU A 369 -10.16 -11.64 -15.04
N SER A 370 -9.15 -12.17 -14.33
CA SER A 370 -8.31 -13.23 -14.86
C SER A 370 -9.08 -14.54 -14.89
N VAL A 371 -9.63 -14.91 -16.06
CA VAL A 371 -10.10 -16.27 -16.30
C VAL A 371 -8.88 -17.21 -16.36
N PRO A 372 -8.77 -18.22 -15.48
CA PRO A 372 -7.66 -19.16 -15.52
C PRO A 372 -7.62 -19.91 -16.85
N TYR A 373 -6.43 -20.39 -17.26
CA TYR A 373 -6.31 -21.26 -18.43
C TYR A 373 -7.26 -22.45 -18.28
N GLY A 374 -8.24 -22.54 -19.19
CA GLY A 374 -9.25 -23.58 -19.16
C GLY A 374 -8.68 -24.96 -19.47
N GLY A 375 -9.56 -25.96 -19.44
CA GLY A 375 -9.22 -27.34 -19.78
C GLY A 375 -8.82 -27.53 -21.25
N ILE A 376 -8.61 -28.79 -21.66
CA ILE A 376 -8.44 -29.12 -23.06
C ILE A 376 -9.84 -29.20 -23.69
N TYR A 377 -10.15 -28.28 -24.58
CA TYR A 377 -11.42 -28.21 -25.30
C TYR A 377 -11.33 -28.86 -26.68
N SER A 378 -12.46 -29.32 -27.19
CA SER A 378 -12.53 -29.99 -28.49
C SER A 378 -12.62 -29.00 -29.66
N THR A 379 -13.05 -27.76 -29.39
CA THR A 379 -13.17 -26.68 -30.37
C THR A 379 -12.71 -25.34 -29.78
N ALA A 380 -12.40 -24.39 -30.68
CA ALA A 380 -12.11 -23.00 -30.37
C ALA A 380 -12.62 -22.13 -31.54
N ALA A 381 -13.92 -22.20 -31.81
CA ALA A 381 -14.59 -21.49 -32.89
C ALA A 381 -15.16 -20.14 -32.42
N GLY A 382 -15.54 -20.04 -31.15
CA GLY A 382 -16.18 -18.86 -30.60
C GLY A 382 -17.62 -18.62 -31.06
N CYS A 383 -18.18 -17.49 -30.65
CA CYS A 383 -19.60 -17.22 -30.70
C CYS A 383 -19.93 -15.72 -30.68
N ASN A 384 -21.11 -15.35 -31.21
CA ASN A 384 -21.70 -14.02 -31.03
C ASN A 384 -22.55 -14.03 -29.76
N TRP A 385 -22.05 -13.37 -28.72
CA TRP A 385 -22.66 -13.28 -27.40
C TRP A 385 -23.64 -12.12 -27.33
N THR A 386 -24.92 -12.42 -27.11
CA THR A 386 -25.90 -11.42 -26.66
C THR A 386 -25.76 -11.30 -25.14
N VAL A 387 -25.36 -10.13 -24.66
CA VAL A 387 -25.23 -9.82 -23.24
C VAL A 387 -26.31 -8.84 -22.81
N GLU A 388 -26.88 -8.99 -21.61
CA GLU A 388 -27.82 -8.05 -20.99
C GLU A 388 -27.11 -7.33 -19.83
N PHE A 389 -27.36 -6.04 -19.67
CA PHE A 389 -26.80 -5.21 -18.59
C PHE A 389 -27.90 -4.78 -17.59
N GLU A 390 -27.48 -4.30 -16.43
CA GLU A 390 -28.37 -3.82 -15.36
C GLU A 390 -29.33 -2.68 -15.77
N ASP A 391 -28.95 -1.88 -16.77
CA ASP A 391 -29.82 -0.85 -17.34
C ASP A 391 -30.91 -1.40 -18.28
N ASN A 392 -31.02 -2.74 -18.40
CA ASN A 392 -31.88 -3.50 -19.32
C ASN A 392 -31.54 -3.29 -20.81
N THR A 393 -30.36 -2.76 -21.13
CA THR A 393 -29.86 -2.76 -22.51
C THR A 393 -29.21 -4.10 -22.83
N THR A 394 -29.08 -4.37 -24.13
CA THR A 394 -28.35 -5.55 -24.62
C THR A 394 -27.34 -5.14 -25.68
N ASP A 395 -26.23 -5.86 -25.74
CA ASP A 395 -25.24 -5.73 -26.81
C ASP A 395 -24.85 -7.10 -27.37
N VAL A 396 -24.24 -7.10 -28.56
CA VAL A 396 -23.79 -8.31 -29.25
C VAL A 396 -22.27 -8.26 -29.46
N LEU A 397 -21.57 -9.14 -28.75
CA LEU A 397 -20.11 -9.22 -28.73
C LEU A 397 -19.63 -10.45 -29.52
N ALA A 398 -18.76 -10.24 -30.50
CA ALA A 398 -18.11 -11.33 -31.22
C ALA A 398 -16.86 -11.78 -30.47
N ILE A 399 -16.84 -13.02 -29.98
CA ILE A 399 -15.70 -13.59 -29.26
C ILE A 399 -15.24 -14.86 -29.97
N PRO A 400 -14.03 -14.91 -30.55
CA PRO A 400 -13.04 -13.83 -30.63
C PRO A 400 -13.40 -12.77 -31.67
N ALA A 401 -13.00 -11.51 -31.45
CA ALA A 401 -13.33 -10.36 -32.31
C ALA A 401 -12.87 -10.50 -33.77
N SER A 402 -11.82 -11.30 -34.01
CA SER A 402 -11.28 -11.56 -35.34
C SER A 402 -12.03 -12.64 -36.12
N ALA A 403 -12.87 -13.44 -35.45
CA ALA A 403 -13.71 -14.42 -36.09
C ALA A 403 -15.01 -13.78 -36.58
N SER A 404 -15.68 -14.39 -37.55
CA SER A 404 -17.09 -14.14 -37.84
C SER A 404 -17.87 -15.40 -37.43
N PRO A 405 -18.14 -15.58 -36.12
CA PRO A 405 -18.85 -16.76 -35.64
C PRO A 405 -20.23 -16.83 -36.29
N VAL A 406 -20.64 -18.04 -36.69
CA VAL A 406 -22.01 -18.29 -37.18
C VAL A 406 -22.93 -18.70 -36.01
N VAL A 407 -22.34 -19.05 -34.87
CA VAL A 407 -23.03 -19.52 -33.67
C VAL A 407 -23.39 -18.33 -32.78
N THR A 408 -24.55 -18.40 -32.12
CA THR A 408 -25.07 -17.38 -31.21
C THR A 408 -25.12 -17.91 -29.78
N CYS A 409 -24.64 -17.12 -28.83
CA CYS A 409 -24.58 -17.41 -27.41
C CYS A 409 -25.31 -16.30 -26.65
N ASN A 410 -25.78 -16.59 -25.45
CA ASN A 410 -26.53 -15.65 -24.65
C ASN A 410 -26.01 -15.67 -23.22
N TYR A 411 -25.85 -14.48 -22.66
CA TYR A 411 -25.70 -14.23 -21.24
C TYR A 411 -26.74 -13.16 -20.88
N THR A 412 -27.97 -13.61 -20.64
CA THR A 412 -29.10 -12.73 -20.31
C THR A 412 -29.91 -13.33 -19.18
N ASN A 413 -30.63 -12.50 -18.43
CA ASN A 413 -31.46 -12.92 -17.31
C ASN A 413 -32.50 -13.96 -17.75
N ALA A 414 -33.02 -13.79 -18.98
CA ALA A 414 -33.97 -14.72 -19.55
C ALA A 414 -33.37 -16.09 -19.93
N ASN A 415 -32.11 -16.13 -20.39
CA ASN A 415 -31.51 -17.35 -20.91
C ASN A 415 -29.98 -17.27 -21.07
N ILE A 416 -29.25 -18.13 -20.36
CA ILE A 416 -27.80 -18.30 -20.51
C ILE A 416 -27.49 -19.56 -21.33
N THR A 417 -26.88 -19.41 -22.50
CA THR A 417 -26.58 -20.52 -23.42
C THR A 417 -25.25 -20.34 -24.14
N TYR A 418 -24.41 -21.37 -24.10
CA TYR A 418 -23.10 -21.40 -24.77
C TYR A 418 -22.62 -22.85 -24.99
N ASN A 419 -21.56 -23.05 -25.79
CA ASN A 419 -20.94 -24.37 -25.97
C ASN A 419 -19.79 -24.59 -24.97
N GLY A 420 -20.02 -25.37 -23.91
CA GLY A 420 -18.97 -25.67 -22.92
C GLY A 420 -17.79 -26.49 -23.44
N ASP A 421 -17.89 -27.10 -24.63
CA ASP A 421 -16.78 -27.81 -25.28
C ASP A 421 -15.93 -26.89 -26.19
N ASP A 422 -16.30 -25.61 -26.30
CA ASP A 422 -15.56 -24.58 -27.02
C ASP A 422 -14.76 -23.69 -26.06
N ALA A 423 -13.45 -23.55 -26.32
CA ALA A 423 -12.54 -22.80 -25.46
C ALA A 423 -12.93 -21.33 -25.32
N TYR A 424 -13.38 -20.68 -26.39
CA TYR A 424 -13.74 -19.27 -26.36
C TYR A 424 -15.05 -19.05 -25.60
N ASP A 425 -16.03 -19.92 -25.82
CA ASP A 425 -17.33 -19.83 -25.17
C ASP A 425 -17.22 -20.09 -23.68
N ALA A 426 -16.43 -21.10 -23.27
CA ALA A 426 -16.18 -21.38 -21.87
C ALA A 426 -15.46 -20.23 -21.16
N ALA A 427 -14.49 -19.60 -21.82
CA ALA A 427 -13.78 -18.45 -21.27
C ALA A 427 -14.67 -17.20 -21.19
N ALA A 428 -15.46 -16.92 -22.23
CA ALA A 428 -16.41 -15.81 -22.25
C ALA A 428 -17.48 -15.96 -21.16
N PHE A 429 -18.05 -17.16 -21.01
CA PHE A 429 -18.98 -17.45 -19.92
C PHE A 429 -18.33 -17.19 -18.55
N ALA A 430 -17.12 -17.70 -18.31
CA ALA A 430 -16.43 -17.50 -17.04
C ALA A 430 -16.08 -16.04 -16.76
N LEU A 431 -15.82 -15.23 -17.79
CA LEU A 431 -15.63 -13.79 -17.66
C LEU A 431 -16.95 -13.08 -17.32
N PHE A 432 -18.03 -13.40 -18.05
CA PHE A 432 -19.34 -12.79 -17.85
C PHE A 432 -19.92 -13.12 -16.47
N SER A 433 -19.77 -14.36 -16.00
CA SER A 433 -20.11 -14.72 -14.62
C SER A 433 -19.24 -14.07 -13.55
N GLN A 434 -18.07 -13.51 -13.91
CA GLN A 434 -17.29 -12.67 -12.98
C GLN A 434 -17.72 -11.20 -13.02
N LEU A 435 -18.47 -10.78 -14.03
CA LEU A 435 -18.98 -9.43 -14.24
C LEU A 435 -20.47 -9.28 -13.89
N ASP A 436 -21.10 -10.38 -13.50
CA ASP A 436 -22.46 -10.54 -12.98
C ASP A 436 -22.33 -10.80 -11.48
N PHE A 437 -22.24 -9.72 -10.70
CA PHE A 437 -21.87 -9.74 -9.28
C PHE A 437 -22.99 -10.28 -8.40
N ASP A 438 -24.25 -10.20 -8.83
CA ASP A 438 -25.41 -10.68 -8.09
C ASP A 438 -26.04 -11.98 -8.65
N ASP A 439 -25.39 -12.58 -9.66
CA ASP A 439 -25.76 -13.83 -10.32
C ASP A 439 -27.19 -13.81 -10.91
N ASP A 440 -27.68 -12.64 -11.35
CA ASP A 440 -29.03 -12.47 -11.89
C ASP A 440 -29.11 -12.71 -13.42
N GLY A 441 -27.95 -12.93 -14.06
CA GLY A 441 -27.81 -13.13 -15.50
C GLY A 441 -27.63 -11.84 -16.30
N ARG A 442 -27.30 -10.73 -15.64
CA ARG A 442 -26.96 -9.44 -16.24
C ARG A 442 -25.57 -9.00 -15.82
N LEU A 443 -24.92 -8.20 -16.66
CA LEU A 443 -23.60 -7.68 -16.37
C LEU A 443 -23.72 -6.32 -15.66
N ASP A 444 -23.07 -6.19 -14.50
CA ASP A 444 -22.99 -4.94 -13.74
C ASP A 444 -22.08 -3.91 -14.41
N VAL A 445 -21.12 -4.39 -15.21
CA VAL A 445 -20.19 -3.54 -15.94
C VAL A 445 -20.65 -3.42 -17.39
N GLN A 446 -21.01 -2.20 -17.79
CA GLN A 446 -21.34 -1.89 -19.18
C GLN A 446 -20.07 -1.64 -20.01
N PHE A 447 -19.95 -2.35 -21.13
CA PHE A 447 -18.85 -2.22 -22.09
C PHE A 447 -19.33 -2.63 -23.48
N ASP A 448 -18.66 -2.12 -24.51
CA ASP A 448 -18.93 -2.51 -25.90
C ASP A 448 -17.79 -3.37 -26.49
N GLN A 449 -17.94 -3.74 -27.77
CA GLN A 449 -16.93 -4.52 -28.51
C GLN A 449 -15.56 -3.81 -28.61
N ALA A 450 -15.52 -2.48 -28.59
CA ALA A 450 -14.28 -1.69 -28.65
C ALA A 450 -13.59 -1.61 -27.29
N ASP A 451 -14.35 -1.72 -26.20
CA ASP A 451 -13.83 -1.78 -24.82
C ASP A 451 -13.25 -3.16 -24.47
N LEU A 452 -13.65 -4.22 -25.19
CA LEU A 452 -13.21 -5.60 -24.97
C LEU A 452 -12.07 -6.02 -25.92
N SER A 453 -10.85 -6.17 -25.39
CA SER A 453 -9.73 -6.82 -26.10
C SER A 453 -9.53 -8.24 -25.60
N VAL A 454 -9.94 -9.24 -26.40
CA VAL A 454 -9.73 -10.66 -26.09
C VAL A 454 -8.44 -11.15 -26.73
N ASP A 455 -7.35 -11.15 -25.96
CA ASP A 455 -6.09 -11.78 -26.36
C ASP A 455 -6.12 -13.26 -26.01
N SER A 456 -6.29 -14.11 -27.03
CA SER A 456 -6.22 -15.56 -26.88
C SER A 456 -4.86 -16.08 -27.35
N ILE A 457 -4.22 -16.87 -26.50
CA ILE A 457 -3.06 -17.67 -26.90
C ILE A 457 -3.59 -19.04 -27.29
N GLN A 458 -3.93 -19.19 -28.57
CA GLN A 458 -4.27 -20.50 -29.12
C GLN A 458 -2.97 -21.32 -29.24
N ILE A 459 -2.84 -22.35 -28.40
CA ILE A 459 -1.80 -23.37 -28.56
C ILE A 459 -2.42 -24.50 -29.39
N ASP A 460 -2.31 -24.38 -30.71
CA ASP A 460 -2.63 -25.48 -31.60
C ASP A 460 -1.56 -26.56 -31.48
N GLU A 461 -1.99 -27.83 -31.58
CA GLU A 461 -1.12 -29.01 -31.48
C GLU A 461 -0.45 -29.17 -30.11
N VAL A 462 -1.22 -29.46 -29.05
CA VAL A 462 -0.63 -30.14 -27.87
C VAL A 462 0.00 -31.43 -28.39
N PRO A 463 1.34 -31.54 -28.46
CA PRO A 463 1.96 -32.74 -28.97
C PRO A 463 1.61 -33.85 -27.99
N SER A 464 1.25 -35.00 -28.54
CA SER A 464 1.21 -36.29 -27.84
C SER A 464 2.12 -36.29 -26.61
N LEU A 465 1.66 -36.87 -25.49
CA LEU A 465 2.39 -37.06 -24.22
C LEU A 465 3.75 -37.81 -24.36
N TRP A 466 4.20 -38.06 -25.58
CA TRP A 466 5.45 -38.68 -25.99
C TRP A 466 6.18 -37.84 -27.08
N GLY A 467 6.64 -36.65 -26.69
CA GLY A 467 7.76 -35.87 -27.28
C GLY A 467 7.52 -35.02 -28.55
N PRO A 468 8.46 -34.13 -28.94
CA PRO A 468 9.37 -33.31 -28.13
C PRO A 468 8.71 -31.98 -27.73
N THR A 469 9.04 -31.46 -26.55
CA THR A 469 8.39 -30.27 -25.96
C THR A 469 8.88 -28.98 -26.63
N THR A 470 7.98 -28.27 -27.32
CA THR A 470 8.19 -26.89 -27.77
C THR A 470 7.76 -25.95 -26.65
N ALA A 471 8.62 -25.02 -26.25
CA ALA A 471 8.31 -23.98 -25.28
C ALA A 471 8.43 -22.60 -25.96
N GLU A 472 7.35 -21.82 -25.90
CA GLU A 472 7.28 -20.44 -26.40
C GLU A 472 7.21 -19.48 -25.21
N VAL A 473 7.95 -18.37 -25.29
CA VAL A 473 7.96 -17.30 -24.28
C VAL A 473 7.55 -16.00 -24.97
N ARG A 474 6.52 -15.33 -24.45
CA ARG A 474 6.10 -13.99 -24.91
C ARG A 474 6.32 -12.97 -23.80
N THR A 475 6.87 -11.82 -24.18
CA THR A 475 7.04 -10.65 -23.31
C THR A 475 6.01 -9.60 -23.71
N TRP A 476 5.16 -9.17 -22.78
CA TRP A 476 4.26 -8.04 -22.99
C TRP A 476 5.02 -6.73 -22.75
N ARG A 477 4.69 -5.69 -23.54
CA ARG A 477 5.47 -4.45 -23.68
C ARG A 477 4.71 -3.25 -23.15
#